data_AF-A0A7X6PFC3-F1
#
_entry.id   AF-A0A7X6PFC3-F1
#
_cell.length_a   1.000
_cell.length_b   1.000
_cell.length_c   1.000
_cell.angle_alpha   90.00
_cell.angle_beta   90.00
_cell.angle_gamma   90.00
#
_symmetry.space_group_name_H-M   'P 1'
#
loop_
_entity.id
_entity.type
_entity.pdbx_description
1 polymer ?
#
loop_
_entity_poly.entity_id
_entity_poly.type
_entity_poly.pdbx_seq_one_letter_code
_entity_poly.pdbx_strand_id
1 'polypeptide(L)'
;DLQYLAVFDENSKGSAFYSLDLKKMNAPEYLSGGDYHSGIPLKARKESRVIYTTETFGLFPDYYLSDLSFSGEIQLTNANPGQKDFLWGSAELVRWTSLDGRETEGLLYKPENFDPSRKYPMIVNFYEKSSSGLFSHRIPEPGRSTIDYHYYTSNGYLVFIPDVHYKDGYPGQSAYNCVIPGIMSLIEKGFVDEKHIGAQGHSWGGYQVAYLATRTDLFAAIESGAPVVNMYSAYGGIRWETGLNRSFQYEHQQSRLGATIWEAPHIYWENSPLFFTDKVNTPILIMANDRDGHVPWYQGIEYFIALRRLGKPAWLLNYTGEPHWPLKHPNKVDFQKRMSQFFAHYLKGEPMPQWMKEGVPATEKDFSLGY
;
A
#
# COMPACT_ATOMS: atom_id res chain seq x y z
N ASP A 1 -9.49 -33.26 -25.29
CA ASP A 1 -10.17 -31.95 -25.23
C ASP A 1 -9.18 -30.97 -24.66
N LEU A 2 -8.67 -30.09 -25.52
CA LEU A 2 -7.55 -29.22 -25.19
C LEU A 2 -8.03 -28.03 -24.37
N GLN A 3 -7.47 -27.87 -23.17
CA GLN A 3 -7.64 -26.73 -22.30
C GLN A 3 -6.38 -25.86 -22.33
N TYR A 4 -6.55 -24.56 -22.09
CA TYR A 4 -5.45 -23.61 -21.94
C TYR A 4 -5.46 -23.09 -20.51
N LEU A 5 -4.28 -23.08 -19.89
CA LEU A 5 -4.10 -22.73 -18.49
C LEU A 5 -3.24 -21.47 -18.43
N ALA A 6 -3.68 -20.49 -17.63
CA ALA A 6 -2.83 -19.40 -17.17
C ALA A 6 -2.27 -19.78 -15.79
N VAL A 7 -0.95 -19.69 -15.65
CA VAL A 7 -0.21 -20.13 -14.46
C VAL A 7 0.59 -18.94 -13.91
N PHE A 8 0.62 -18.83 -12.60
CA PHE A 8 1.41 -17.85 -11.86
C PHE A 8 2.55 -18.57 -11.12
N ASP A 9 3.78 -18.08 -11.28
CA ASP A 9 4.95 -18.62 -10.59
C ASP A 9 5.12 -17.93 -9.22
N GLU A 10 5.00 -18.66 -8.12
CA GLU A 10 5.11 -18.08 -6.78
C GLU A 10 6.54 -17.60 -6.43
N ASN A 11 7.58 -18.00 -7.17
CA ASN A 11 8.96 -17.59 -6.92
C ASN A 11 9.35 -16.35 -7.72
N SER A 12 9.12 -16.36 -9.04
CA SER A 12 9.44 -15.22 -9.92
C SER A 12 8.34 -14.16 -9.95
N LYS A 13 7.10 -14.53 -9.55
CA LYS A 13 5.87 -13.74 -9.69
C LYS A 13 5.43 -13.56 -11.15
N GLY A 14 6.04 -14.29 -12.07
CA GLY A 14 5.77 -14.23 -13.49
C GLY A 14 4.54 -15.03 -13.91
N SER A 15 4.11 -14.81 -15.15
CA SER A 15 2.99 -15.53 -15.76
C SER A 15 3.48 -16.49 -16.83
N ALA A 16 2.76 -17.60 -16.99
CA ALA A 16 2.99 -18.58 -18.03
C ALA A 16 1.68 -19.17 -18.55
N PHE A 17 1.74 -19.69 -19.78
CA PHE A 17 0.65 -20.35 -20.46
C PHE A 17 1.02 -21.80 -20.75
N TYR A 18 0.07 -22.69 -20.47
CA TYR A 18 0.20 -24.12 -20.74
C TYR A 18 -1.02 -24.61 -21.51
N SER A 19 -0.87 -25.74 -22.20
CA SER A 19 -1.98 -26.51 -22.74
C SER A 19 -2.12 -27.85 -22.03
N LEU A 20 -3.34 -28.34 -21.88
CA LEU A 20 -3.62 -29.63 -21.27
C LEU A 20 -4.68 -30.37 -22.09
N ASP A 21 -4.32 -31.50 -22.69
CA ASP A 21 -5.30 -32.37 -23.33
C ASP A 21 -5.94 -33.29 -22.29
N LEU A 22 -7.18 -32.99 -21.88
CA LEU A 22 -7.90 -33.76 -20.86
C LEU A 22 -8.14 -35.23 -21.23
N LYS A 23 -7.95 -35.61 -22.51
CA LYS A 23 -8.06 -37.02 -22.95
C LYS A 23 -6.76 -37.79 -22.73
N LYS A 24 -5.65 -37.09 -22.53
CA LYS A 24 -4.33 -37.67 -22.25
C LYS A 24 -4.02 -37.44 -20.77
N MET A 25 -3.63 -38.48 -20.04
CA MET A 25 -3.21 -38.33 -18.64
C MET A 25 -1.77 -37.81 -18.52
N ASN A 26 -1.42 -36.79 -19.32
CA ASN A 26 -0.08 -36.21 -19.37
C ASN A 26 -0.05 -34.88 -18.59
N ALA A 27 1.15 -34.48 -18.17
CA ALA A 27 1.35 -33.15 -17.59
C ALA A 27 1.01 -32.04 -18.62
N PRO A 28 0.61 -30.84 -18.16
CA PRO A 28 0.42 -29.69 -19.04
C PRO A 28 1.69 -29.39 -19.85
N GLU A 29 1.53 -29.10 -21.14
CA GLU A 29 2.61 -28.71 -22.05
C GLU A 29 2.81 -27.19 -21.99
N TYR A 30 4.05 -26.75 -21.76
CA TYR A 30 4.42 -25.34 -21.75
C TYR A 30 4.25 -24.71 -23.13
N LEU A 31 3.66 -23.51 -23.19
CA LEU A 31 3.50 -22.73 -24.41
C LEU A 31 4.41 -21.50 -24.41
N SER A 32 4.25 -20.63 -23.41
CA SER A 32 4.99 -19.37 -23.29
C SER A 32 4.94 -18.89 -21.83
N GLY A 33 5.80 -17.95 -21.46
CA GLY A 33 5.88 -17.43 -20.10
C GLY A 33 7.10 -16.55 -19.91
N GLY A 34 7.13 -15.81 -18.80
CA GLY A 34 8.25 -14.96 -18.45
C GLY A 34 7.98 -14.06 -17.25
N ASP A 35 8.92 -13.14 -17.04
CA ASP A 35 8.92 -12.16 -15.95
C ASP A 35 8.01 -10.98 -16.28
N TYR A 36 6.72 -11.27 -16.43
CA TYR A 36 5.63 -10.33 -16.67
C TYR A 36 4.35 -10.85 -16.03
N HIS A 37 3.41 -9.94 -15.76
CA HIS A 37 2.03 -10.31 -15.51
C HIS A 37 1.29 -10.37 -16.85
N SER A 38 0.39 -11.34 -17.02
CA SER A 38 -0.42 -11.45 -18.22
C SER A 38 -1.91 -11.40 -17.90
N GLY A 39 -2.63 -10.60 -18.69
CA GLY A 39 -4.09 -10.63 -18.68
C GLY A 39 -4.63 -11.95 -19.19
N ILE A 40 -5.87 -12.28 -18.83
CA ILE A 40 -6.52 -13.53 -19.27
C ILE A 40 -6.65 -13.51 -20.80
N PRO A 41 -6.07 -14.48 -21.53
CA PRO A 41 -6.16 -14.55 -22.98
C PRO A 41 -7.59 -14.81 -23.45
N LEU A 42 -8.00 -14.13 -24.51
CA LEU A 42 -9.31 -14.24 -25.14
C LEU A 42 -9.19 -14.91 -26.51
N LYS A 43 -9.66 -16.15 -26.63
CA LYS A 43 -9.62 -16.93 -27.88
C LYS A 43 -10.67 -16.44 -28.88
N ALA A 44 -10.29 -16.34 -30.16
CA ALA A 44 -11.23 -16.13 -31.24
C ALA A 44 -12.24 -17.29 -31.35
N ARG A 45 -13.52 -16.96 -31.61
CA ARG A 45 -14.59 -17.97 -31.71
C ARG A 45 -14.44 -18.91 -32.91
N LYS A 46 -13.91 -18.39 -34.03
CA LYS A 46 -13.87 -19.09 -35.33
C LYS A 46 -12.46 -19.35 -35.86
N GLU A 47 -11.44 -18.90 -35.15
CA GLU A 47 -10.04 -19.01 -35.59
C GLU A 47 -9.14 -19.55 -34.48
N SER A 48 -7.98 -20.07 -34.88
CA SER A 48 -6.91 -20.49 -33.96
C SER A 48 -6.02 -19.29 -33.60
N ARG A 49 -6.64 -18.27 -33.01
CA ARG A 49 -6.01 -17.01 -32.60
C ARG A 49 -6.45 -16.60 -31.20
N VAL A 50 -5.61 -15.85 -30.51
CA VAL A 50 -5.86 -15.34 -29.16
C VAL A 50 -5.41 -13.89 -29.04
N ILE A 51 -6.15 -13.09 -28.29
CA ILE A 51 -5.75 -11.74 -27.87
C ILE A 51 -5.45 -11.74 -26.37
N TYR A 52 -4.37 -11.11 -25.95
CA TYR A 52 -3.95 -11.02 -24.55
C TYR A 52 -3.14 -9.74 -24.33
N THR A 53 -2.79 -9.48 -23.07
CA THR A 53 -1.90 -8.40 -22.66
C THR A 53 -0.76 -8.98 -21.82
N THR A 54 0.40 -8.33 -21.87
CA THR A 54 1.52 -8.57 -20.95
C THR A 54 1.93 -7.23 -20.37
N GLU A 55 2.32 -7.22 -19.11
CA GLU A 55 2.77 -6.02 -18.42
C GLU A 55 3.92 -6.31 -17.46
N THR A 56 4.71 -5.28 -17.24
CA THR A 56 5.66 -5.19 -16.13
C THR A 56 5.45 -3.83 -15.48
N PHE A 57 6.17 -3.53 -14.39
CA PHE A 57 6.17 -2.17 -13.85
C PHE A 57 6.48 -1.10 -14.92
N GLY A 58 7.40 -1.41 -15.86
CA GLY A 58 7.81 -0.51 -16.94
C GLY A 58 7.16 -0.76 -18.30
N LEU A 59 6.40 -1.86 -18.48
CA LEU A 59 5.74 -2.19 -19.74
C LEU A 59 4.23 -2.02 -19.62
N PHE A 60 3.67 -1.12 -20.41
CA PHE A 60 2.23 -0.90 -20.48
C PHE A 60 1.51 -2.11 -21.11
N PRO A 61 0.33 -2.53 -20.59
CA PRO A 61 -0.45 -3.66 -21.10
C PRO A 61 -1.14 -3.37 -22.44
N ASP A 62 -0.37 -3.27 -23.52
CA ASP A 62 -0.91 -3.25 -24.88
C ASP A 62 -1.52 -4.60 -25.27
N TYR A 63 -2.46 -4.57 -26.22
CA TYR A 63 -3.07 -5.80 -26.76
C TYR A 63 -2.17 -6.43 -27.81
N TYR A 64 -1.97 -7.74 -27.67
CA TYR A 64 -1.24 -8.57 -28.60
C TYR A 64 -2.15 -9.65 -29.20
N LEU A 65 -1.94 -9.97 -30.48
CA LEU A 65 -2.58 -11.07 -31.20
C LEU A 65 -1.55 -12.16 -31.49
N SER A 66 -1.85 -13.42 -31.20
CA SER A 66 -1.00 -14.55 -31.55
C SER A 66 -1.81 -15.78 -31.95
N ASP A 67 -1.13 -16.86 -32.35
CA ASP A 67 -1.74 -18.19 -32.45
C ASP A 67 -1.95 -18.84 -31.06
N LEU A 68 -2.54 -20.03 -31.01
CA LEU A 68 -2.81 -20.71 -29.74
C LEU A 68 -1.57 -21.27 -29.04
N SER A 69 -0.40 -21.22 -29.68
CA SER A 69 0.90 -21.51 -29.05
C SER A 69 1.61 -20.25 -28.57
N PHE A 70 0.93 -19.09 -28.58
CA PHE A 70 1.50 -17.79 -28.22
C PHE A 70 2.73 -17.44 -29.07
N SER A 71 2.73 -17.89 -30.33
CA SER A 71 3.78 -17.63 -31.32
C SER A 71 3.29 -16.68 -32.40
N GLY A 72 4.23 -16.02 -33.09
CA GLY A 72 3.91 -15.06 -34.15
C GLY A 72 3.14 -13.83 -33.65
N GLU A 73 3.54 -13.30 -32.50
CA GLU A 73 2.89 -12.17 -31.83
C GLU A 73 2.87 -10.90 -32.70
N ILE A 74 1.71 -10.23 -32.73
CA ILE A 74 1.49 -8.93 -33.37
C ILE A 74 0.92 -7.97 -32.33
N GLN A 75 1.62 -6.87 -32.08
CA GLN A 75 1.09 -5.78 -31.24
C GLN A 75 -0.02 -5.04 -31.98
N LEU A 76 -1.21 -4.99 -31.37
CA LEU A 76 -2.41 -4.33 -31.94
C LEU A 76 -2.56 -2.88 -31.49
N THR A 77 -2.03 -2.54 -30.31
CA THR A 77 -2.16 -1.19 -29.73
C THR A 77 -0.82 -0.64 -29.27
N ASN A 78 -0.72 0.68 -29.23
CA ASN A 78 0.32 1.43 -28.52
C ASN A 78 -0.39 2.53 -27.74
N ALA A 79 -0.96 2.17 -26.59
CA ALA A 79 -1.92 2.99 -25.86
C ALA A 79 -1.28 3.99 -24.89
N ASN A 80 0.00 3.82 -24.52
CA ASN A 80 0.71 4.75 -23.64
C ASN A 80 2.09 5.19 -24.20
N PRO A 81 2.17 5.75 -25.42
CA PRO A 81 3.46 6.10 -26.03
C PRO A 81 4.21 7.23 -25.32
N GLY A 82 3.52 8.03 -24.50
CA GLY A 82 4.09 9.14 -23.74
C GLY A 82 4.84 8.72 -22.47
N GLN A 83 4.76 7.45 -22.06
CA GLN A 83 5.45 6.94 -20.87
C GLN A 83 6.96 7.22 -20.89
N LYS A 84 7.57 7.10 -22.08
CA LYS A 84 9.00 7.33 -22.31
C LYS A 84 9.48 8.75 -21.97
N ASP A 85 8.56 9.71 -21.86
CA ASP A 85 8.87 11.10 -21.57
C ASP A 85 8.95 11.38 -20.05
N PHE A 86 8.72 10.37 -19.21
CA PHE A 86 8.75 10.45 -17.75
C PHE A 86 9.82 9.52 -17.16
N LEU A 87 10.32 9.89 -15.99
CA LEU A 87 11.12 8.96 -15.16
C LEU A 87 10.15 7.94 -14.56
N TRP A 88 10.25 6.66 -14.92
CA TRP A 88 9.24 5.69 -14.53
C TRP A 88 9.63 4.92 -13.27
N GLY A 89 10.89 4.48 -13.24
CA GLY A 89 11.47 3.66 -12.20
C GLY A 89 11.53 2.17 -12.55
N SER A 90 11.98 1.39 -11.57
CA SER A 90 12.00 -0.07 -11.65
C SER A 90 11.38 -0.68 -10.40
N ALA A 91 10.91 -1.92 -10.50
CA ALA A 91 10.44 -2.72 -9.38
C ALA A 91 11.31 -3.98 -9.26
N GLU A 92 11.64 -4.39 -8.03
CA GLU A 92 12.31 -5.66 -7.75
C GLU A 92 11.67 -6.37 -6.57
N LEU A 93 11.72 -7.70 -6.59
CA LEU A 93 11.37 -8.53 -5.44
C LEU A 93 12.55 -8.56 -4.47
N VAL A 94 12.31 -8.24 -3.21
CA VAL A 94 13.28 -8.35 -2.12
C VAL A 94 12.79 -9.37 -1.10
N ARG A 95 13.73 -10.11 -0.49
CA ARG A 95 13.46 -11.19 0.46
C ARG A 95 14.31 -10.99 1.72
N TRP A 96 13.74 -11.32 2.88
CA TRP A 96 14.41 -11.25 4.17
C TRP A 96 13.73 -12.20 5.16
N THR A 97 14.37 -12.44 6.31
CA THR A 97 13.78 -13.21 7.40
C THR A 97 13.10 -12.27 8.39
N SER A 98 11.83 -12.53 8.72
CA SER A 98 11.09 -11.78 9.74
C SER A 98 11.54 -12.13 11.17
N LEU A 99 11.12 -11.35 12.17
CA LEU A 99 11.52 -11.57 13.57
C LEU A 99 11.00 -12.90 14.17
N ASP A 100 10.00 -13.52 13.55
CA ASP A 100 9.49 -14.84 13.91
C ASP A 100 10.15 -15.99 13.12
N GLY A 101 11.22 -15.70 12.35
CA GLY A 101 12.04 -16.69 11.65
C GLY A 101 11.45 -17.17 10.32
N ARG A 102 10.47 -16.46 9.76
CA ARG A 102 9.86 -16.78 8.47
C ARG A 102 10.56 -16.05 7.33
N GLU A 103 10.82 -16.76 6.24
CA GLU A 103 11.19 -16.12 4.97
C GLU A 103 9.99 -15.31 4.44
N THR A 104 10.20 -14.02 4.26
CA THR A 104 9.22 -13.06 3.78
C THR A 104 9.77 -12.30 2.59
N GLU A 105 8.89 -11.62 1.88
CA GLU A 105 9.20 -10.93 0.64
C GLU A 105 8.40 -9.64 0.51
N GLY A 106 8.77 -8.83 -0.48
CA GLY A 106 8.14 -7.54 -0.71
C GLY A 106 8.69 -6.91 -1.98
N LEU A 107 8.13 -5.77 -2.35
CA LEU A 107 8.53 -5.03 -3.54
C LEU A 107 9.36 -3.82 -3.15
N LEU A 108 10.47 -3.61 -3.85
CA LEU A 108 11.22 -2.36 -3.80
C LEU A 108 11.11 -1.66 -5.15
N TYR A 109 10.52 -0.47 -5.15
CA TYR A 109 10.52 0.41 -6.30
C TYR A 109 11.64 1.44 -6.17
N LYS A 110 12.38 1.61 -7.26
CA LYS A 110 13.57 2.46 -7.31
C LYS A 110 13.40 3.56 -8.37
N PRO A 111 14.02 4.74 -8.17
CA PRO A 111 14.12 5.76 -9.21
C PRO A 111 14.70 5.20 -10.51
N GLU A 112 14.32 5.77 -11.67
CA GLU A 112 14.81 5.36 -12.99
C GLU A 112 16.36 5.39 -13.06
N ASN A 113 16.94 6.44 -12.50
CA ASN A 113 18.39 6.66 -12.46
C ASN A 113 19.00 6.24 -11.11
N PHE A 114 18.59 5.09 -10.58
CA PHE A 114 19.07 4.59 -9.31
C PHE A 114 20.58 4.26 -9.35
N ASP A 115 21.30 4.76 -8.35
CA ASP A 115 22.73 4.53 -8.15
C ASP A 115 22.94 3.95 -6.74
N PRO A 116 23.38 2.69 -6.60
CA PRO A 116 23.53 2.05 -5.29
C PRO A 116 24.59 2.70 -4.40
N SER A 117 25.46 3.58 -4.93
CA SER A 117 26.43 4.35 -4.13
C SER A 117 25.81 5.57 -3.45
N ARG A 118 24.59 5.97 -3.85
CA ARG A 118 23.85 7.11 -3.28
C ARG A 118 22.87 6.65 -2.21
N LYS A 119 22.58 7.57 -1.29
CA LYS A 119 21.56 7.41 -0.26
C LYS A 119 20.25 8.06 -0.70
N TYR A 120 19.14 7.36 -0.54
CA TYR A 120 17.81 7.82 -0.93
C TYR A 120 16.86 7.79 0.28
N PRO A 121 15.98 8.80 0.45
CA PRO A 121 14.87 8.68 1.37
C PRO A 121 13.94 7.55 0.92
N MET A 122 13.27 6.90 1.87
CA MET A 122 12.41 5.75 1.58
C MET A 122 11.03 5.94 2.18
N ILE A 123 9.99 5.57 1.46
CA ILE A 123 8.63 5.48 1.99
C ILE A 123 8.20 4.02 2.02
N VAL A 124 7.77 3.57 3.19
CA VAL A 124 7.27 2.23 3.41
C VAL A 124 5.74 2.26 3.31
N ASN A 125 5.17 1.54 2.35
CA ASN A 125 3.72 1.47 2.14
C ASN A 125 3.27 0.02 2.09
N PHE A 126 2.31 -0.37 2.93
CA PHE A 126 1.86 -1.76 2.99
C PHE A 126 0.44 -1.85 3.54
N TYR A 127 -0.21 -2.98 3.24
CA TYR A 127 -1.58 -3.26 3.68
C TYR A 127 -1.70 -4.71 4.17
N GLU A 128 -1.45 -5.69 3.30
CA GLU A 128 -1.30 -7.10 3.67
C GLU A 128 -0.14 -7.70 2.88
N LYS A 129 -0.42 -8.40 1.77
CA LYS A 129 0.57 -8.89 0.82
C LYS A 129 0.39 -8.24 -0.55
N SER A 130 1.48 -7.81 -1.16
CA SER A 130 1.49 -7.14 -2.47
C SER A 130 2.55 -7.71 -3.42
N SER A 131 3.45 -8.58 -2.95
CA SER A 131 4.57 -9.13 -3.75
C SER A 131 4.15 -9.81 -5.05
N SER A 132 2.93 -10.37 -5.11
CA SER A 132 2.39 -10.98 -6.33
C SER A 132 2.12 -9.98 -7.45
N GLY A 133 2.07 -8.67 -7.13
CA GLY A 133 1.94 -7.58 -8.08
C GLY A 133 3.26 -7.01 -8.60
N LEU A 134 4.39 -7.75 -8.48
CA LEU A 134 5.72 -7.31 -8.96
C LEU A 134 5.68 -6.72 -10.37
N PHE A 135 4.94 -7.36 -11.26
CA PHE A 135 4.84 -6.99 -12.67
C PHE A 135 3.59 -6.16 -13.02
N SER A 136 2.74 -5.83 -12.06
CA SER A 136 1.55 -5.02 -12.36
C SER A 136 1.97 -3.61 -12.78
N HIS A 137 1.52 -3.18 -13.96
CA HIS A 137 1.68 -1.80 -14.39
C HIS A 137 0.69 -0.90 -13.65
N ARG A 138 1.13 0.28 -13.23
CA ARG A 138 0.28 1.27 -12.57
C ARG A 138 0.27 2.54 -13.40
N ILE A 139 -0.92 3.11 -13.56
CA ILE A 139 -1.05 4.43 -14.19
C ILE A 139 -0.88 5.47 -13.08
N PRO A 140 0.04 6.44 -13.23
CA PRO A 140 0.18 7.53 -12.27
C PRO A 140 -1.15 8.26 -12.08
N GLU A 141 -1.63 8.34 -10.84
CA GLU A 141 -2.87 9.04 -10.53
C GLU A 141 -2.84 9.67 -9.13
N PRO A 142 -3.65 10.72 -8.88
CA PRO A 142 -3.85 11.16 -7.51
C PRO A 142 -4.63 10.08 -6.74
N GLY A 143 -3.88 9.22 -6.04
CA GLY A 143 -4.41 8.10 -5.29
C GLY A 143 -5.41 8.54 -4.22
N ARG A 144 -6.47 7.76 -4.02
CA ARG A 144 -7.48 8.02 -2.99
C ARG A 144 -7.03 7.67 -1.57
N SER A 145 -6.04 6.79 -1.42
CA SER A 145 -5.69 6.20 -0.12
C SER A 145 -4.23 5.75 0.00
N THR A 146 -3.48 5.75 -1.10
CA THR A 146 -2.08 5.32 -1.10
C THR A 146 -1.23 6.36 -1.81
N ILE A 147 0.07 6.35 -1.53
CA ILE A 147 1.05 7.06 -2.34
C ILE A 147 1.01 6.61 -3.81
N ASP A 148 1.35 7.51 -4.73
CA ASP A 148 1.59 7.19 -6.15
C ASP A 148 3.05 6.79 -6.37
N TYR A 149 3.30 5.53 -6.74
CA TYR A 149 4.68 4.99 -6.72
C TYR A 149 5.57 5.71 -7.73
N HIS A 150 5.05 6.05 -8.91
CA HIS A 150 5.79 6.76 -9.94
C HIS A 150 6.14 8.19 -9.54
N TYR A 151 5.22 8.90 -8.88
CA TYR A 151 5.47 10.24 -8.35
C TYR A 151 6.64 10.22 -7.37
N TYR A 152 6.64 9.29 -6.41
CA TYR A 152 7.70 9.21 -5.41
C TYR A 152 9.03 8.71 -6.00
N THR A 153 9.04 7.68 -6.86
CA THR A 153 10.28 7.23 -7.52
C THR A 153 10.87 8.31 -8.44
N SER A 154 10.03 9.05 -9.17
CA SER A 154 10.45 10.21 -9.99
C SER A 154 11.07 11.33 -9.16
N ASN A 155 10.64 11.48 -7.92
CA ASN A 155 11.12 12.51 -6.98
C ASN A 155 12.28 12.02 -6.09
N GLY A 156 12.88 10.88 -6.43
CA GLY A 156 14.09 10.36 -5.78
C GLY A 156 13.83 9.60 -4.48
N TYR A 157 12.62 9.08 -4.27
CA TYR A 157 12.32 8.19 -3.16
C TYR A 157 12.47 6.73 -3.58
N LEU A 158 12.91 5.89 -2.64
CA LEU A 158 12.63 4.46 -2.66
C LEU A 158 11.21 4.24 -2.14
N VAL A 159 10.48 3.30 -2.72
CA VAL A 159 9.19 2.85 -2.18
C VAL A 159 9.29 1.38 -1.83
N PHE A 160 9.14 1.04 -0.56
CA PHE A 160 9.22 -0.32 -0.07
C PHE A 160 7.83 -0.84 0.35
N ILE A 161 7.45 -2.00 -0.16
CA ILE A 161 6.15 -2.63 0.05
C ILE A 161 6.37 -4.04 0.61
N PRO A 162 6.52 -4.18 1.93
CA PRO A 162 6.65 -5.48 2.55
C PRO A 162 5.34 -6.27 2.58
N ASP A 163 5.43 -7.59 2.39
CA ASP A 163 4.33 -8.49 2.74
C ASP A 163 4.27 -8.69 4.26
N VAL A 164 3.05 -8.73 4.79
CA VAL A 164 2.78 -9.01 6.20
C VAL A 164 2.13 -10.38 6.35
N HIS A 165 2.70 -11.18 7.24
CA HIS A 165 2.18 -12.48 7.63
C HIS A 165 1.58 -12.41 9.02
N TYR A 166 0.28 -12.68 9.12
CA TYR A 166 -0.46 -12.51 10.37
C TYR A 166 -0.48 -13.76 11.23
N LYS A 167 -0.33 -13.53 12.54
CA LYS A 167 -0.69 -14.44 13.61
C LYS A 167 -1.97 -13.93 14.27
N ASP A 168 -2.95 -14.80 14.42
CA ASP A 168 -4.21 -14.47 15.11
C ASP A 168 -3.93 -14.00 16.55
N GLY A 169 -4.67 -12.99 16.98
CA GLY A 169 -4.51 -12.26 18.23
C GLY A 169 -3.50 -11.10 18.16
N TYR A 170 -2.55 -11.12 17.23
CA TYR A 170 -1.39 -10.22 17.26
C TYR A 170 -1.10 -9.51 15.91
N PRO A 171 -2.11 -8.94 15.23
CA PRO A 171 -1.92 -8.32 13.92
C PRO A 171 -0.86 -7.19 13.90
N GLY A 172 -0.83 -6.35 14.94
CA GLY A 172 0.13 -5.25 15.01
C GLY A 172 1.56 -5.76 15.20
N GLN A 173 1.75 -6.78 16.04
CA GLN A 173 3.05 -7.42 16.23
C GLN A 173 3.51 -8.13 14.95
N SER A 174 2.61 -8.80 14.24
CA SER A 174 2.90 -9.37 12.93
C SER A 174 3.40 -8.33 11.93
N ALA A 175 2.75 -7.17 11.86
CA ALA A 175 3.23 -6.06 11.03
C ALA A 175 4.66 -5.62 11.43
N TYR A 176 4.92 -5.43 12.73
CA TYR A 176 6.26 -5.09 13.22
C TYR A 176 7.30 -6.14 12.84
N ASN A 177 7.00 -7.42 13.06
CA ASN A 177 7.91 -8.53 12.83
C ASN A 177 8.26 -8.74 11.34
N CYS A 178 7.33 -8.42 10.43
CA CYS A 178 7.59 -8.50 8.99
C CYS A 178 8.28 -7.23 8.48
N VAL A 179 7.80 -6.04 8.86
CA VAL A 179 8.19 -4.76 8.24
C VAL A 179 9.57 -4.30 8.69
N ILE A 180 9.85 -4.34 10.01
CA ILE A 180 11.08 -3.75 10.56
C ILE A 180 12.34 -4.46 10.04
N PRO A 181 12.45 -5.80 10.06
CA PRO A 181 13.61 -6.48 9.49
C PRO A 181 13.79 -6.23 7.98
N GLY A 182 12.69 -6.05 7.24
CA GLY A 182 12.75 -5.72 5.82
C GLY A 182 13.38 -4.36 5.58
N ILE A 183 13.00 -3.35 6.37
CA ILE A 183 13.64 -2.03 6.35
C ILE A 183 15.12 -2.14 6.69
N MET A 184 15.47 -2.87 7.77
CA MET A 184 16.86 -3.03 8.19
C MET A 184 17.71 -3.71 7.10
N SER A 185 17.19 -4.76 6.45
CA SER A 185 17.85 -5.42 5.33
C SER A 185 18.14 -4.47 4.18
N LEU A 186 17.24 -3.54 3.87
CA LEU A 186 17.47 -2.51 2.85
C LEU A 186 18.49 -1.44 3.30
N ILE A 187 18.51 -1.08 4.58
CA ILE A 187 19.53 -0.18 5.15
C ILE A 187 20.93 -0.79 5.00
N GLU A 188 21.08 -2.09 5.30
CA GLU A 188 22.34 -2.83 5.16
C GLU A 188 22.88 -2.86 3.74
N LYS A 189 22.00 -2.79 2.71
CA LYS A 189 22.43 -2.66 1.31
C LYS A 189 23.11 -1.33 0.99
N GLY A 190 23.08 -0.36 1.90
CA GLY A 190 23.90 0.85 1.81
C GLY A 190 23.30 2.00 1.02
N PHE A 191 22.15 1.85 0.36
CA PHE A 191 21.53 2.91 -0.44
C PHE A 191 20.32 3.60 0.22
N VAL A 192 19.84 3.11 1.37
CA VAL A 192 18.76 3.78 2.13
C VAL A 192 19.37 4.83 3.07
N ASP A 193 18.79 6.02 3.06
CA ASP A 193 19.01 7.04 4.09
C ASP A 193 18.19 6.70 5.34
N GLU A 194 18.85 6.08 6.32
CA GLU A 194 18.21 5.59 7.56
C GLU A 194 17.53 6.69 8.39
N LYS A 195 17.90 7.96 8.21
CA LYS A 195 17.32 9.09 8.94
C LYS A 195 16.06 9.65 8.27
N HIS A 196 15.80 9.26 7.03
CA HIS A 196 14.73 9.81 6.20
C HIS A 196 13.85 8.68 5.65
N ILE A 197 13.34 7.86 6.57
CA ILE A 197 12.35 6.82 6.28
C ILE A 197 10.96 7.29 6.73
N GLY A 198 10.01 7.34 5.81
CA GLY A 198 8.60 7.56 6.10
C GLY A 198 7.78 6.27 6.03
N ALA A 199 6.60 6.27 6.63
CA ALA A 199 5.60 5.22 6.37
C ALA A 199 4.26 5.83 5.98
N GLN A 200 3.54 5.13 5.11
CA GLN A 200 2.20 5.50 4.70
C GLN A 200 1.28 4.29 4.75
N GLY A 201 0.10 4.45 5.35
CA GLY A 201 -0.93 3.44 5.33
C GLY A 201 -2.31 4.05 5.49
N HIS A 202 -3.31 3.43 4.85
CA HIS A 202 -4.71 3.82 4.97
C HIS A 202 -5.57 2.64 5.42
N SER A 203 -6.63 2.89 6.19
CA SER A 203 -7.52 1.85 6.72
C SER A 203 -6.74 0.85 7.59
N TRP A 204 -6.71 -0.43 7.23
CA TRP A 204 -5.87 -1.43 7.91
C TRP A 204 -4.37 -1.10 7.88
N GLY A 205 -3.87 -0.53 6.77
CA GLY A 205 -2.51 0.02 6.70
C GLY A 205 -2.33 1.19 7.68
N GLY A 206 -3.36 2.03 7.82
CA GLY A 206 -3.38 3.18 8.74
C GLY A 206 -3.26 2.72 10.21
N TYR A 207 -4.00 1.69 10.59
CA TYR A 207 -3.83 1.00 11.87
C TYR A 207 -2.39 0.50 12.05
N GLN A 208 -1.84 -0.23 11.07
CA GLN A 208 -0.52 -0.83 11.20
C GLN A 208 0.57 0.22 11.38
N VAL A 209 0.59 1.30 10.59
CA VAL A 209 1.59 2.36 10.76
C VAL A 209 1.40 3.14 12.07
N ALA A 210 0.17 3.32 12.55
CA ALA A 210 -0.09 3.88 13.87
C ALA A 210 0.42 2.95 14.98
N TYR A 211 0.28 1.62 14.83
CA TYR A 211 0.86 0.65 15.75
C TYR A 211 2.38 0.72 15.76
N LEU A 212 3.03 0.73 14.58
CA LEU A 212 4.49 0.84 14.46
C LEU A 212 5.02 2.12 15.14
N ALA A 213 4.32 3.25 14.99
CA ALA A 213 4.67 4.52 15.64
C ALA A 213 4.76 4.42 17.17
N THR A 214 4.08 3.45 17.80
CA THR A 214 4.13 3.21 19.25
C THR A 214 5.22 2.22 19.69
N ARG A 215 5.96 1.65 18.74
CA ARG A 215 6.91 0.55 18.95
C ARG A 215 8.33 0.87 18.49
N THR A 216 8.52 1.90 17.68
CA THR A 216 9.84 2.30 17.16
C THR A 216 9.88 3.78 16.78
N ASP A 217 11.07 4.36 16.87
CA ASP A 217 11.39 5.72 16.40
C ASP A 217 12.08 5.72 15.01
N LEU A 218 12.07 4.59 14.31
CA LEU A 218 12.72 4.43 12.99
C LEU A 218 12.17 5.39 11.93
N PHE A 219 10.90 5.77 12.02
CA PHE A 219 10.24 6.61 11.03
C PHE A 219 10.41 8.09 11.36
N ALA A 220 10.88 8.86 10.39
CA ALA A 220 10.98 10.31 10.46
C ALA A 220 9.61 11.00 10.29
N ALA A 221 8.66 10.35 9.61
CA ALA A 221 7.29 10.84 9.45
C ALA A 221 6.33 9.71 9.06
N ILE A 222 5.07 9.77 9.51
CA ILE A 222 4.04 8.78 9.16
C ILE A 222 2.77 9.47 8.69
N GLU A 223 2.22 9.01 7.56
CA GLU A 223 0.81 9.26 7.21
C GLU A 223 -0.04 8.04 7.56
N SER A 224 -1.05 8.25 8.41
CA SER A 224 -1.96 7.24 8.94
C SER A 224 -3.39 7.62 8.57
N GLY A 225 -3.84 7.14 7.41
CA GLY A 225 -5.16 7.39 6.87
C GLY A 225 -6.23 6.42 7.41
N ALA A 226 -7.40 6.96 7.73
CA ALA A 226 -8.55 6.30 8.35
C ALA A 226 -8.18 5.19 9.35
N PRO A 227 -7.34 5.47 10.37
CA PRO A 227 -6.79 4.43 11.22
C PRO A 227 -7.82 3.93 12.25
N VAL A 228 -7.77 2.65 12.57
CA VAL A 228 -8.42 2.10 13.77
C VAL A 228 -7.37 2.10 14.89
N VAL A 229 -7.43 3.09 15.79
CA VAL A 229 -6.45 3.24 16.88
C VAL A 229 -6.94 2.68 18.22
N ASN A 230 -8.24 2.48 18.34
CA ASN A 230 -8.90 1.97 19.54
C ASN A 230 -9.82 0.82 19.12
N MET A 231 -9.24 -0.38 19.04
CA MET A 231 -9.96 -1.59 18.66
C MET A 231 -11.07 -1.92 19.64
N TYR A 232 -10.93 -1.50 20.91
CA TYR A 232 -11.96 -1.71 21.93
C TYR A 232 -13.23 -0.91 21.62
N SER A 233 -13.13 0.40 21.37
CA SER A 233 -14.30 1.21 21.03
C SER A 233 -14.84 0.89 19.63
N ALA A 234 -13.96 0.52 18.70
CA ALA A 234 -14.36 0.20 17.32
C ALA A 234 -15.07 -1.15 17.20
N TYR A 235 -14.82 -2.11 18.11
CA TYR A 235 -15.51 -3.40 18.18
C TYR A 235 -17.03 -3.26 18.32
N GLY A 236 -17.48 -2.38 19.24
CA GLY A 236 -18.89 -2.14 19.52
C GLY A 236 -19.61 -1.22 18.52
N GLY A 237 -18.92 -0.75 17.48
CA GLY A 237 -19.49 0.19 16.52
C GLY A 237 -20.38 -0.45 15.45
N ILE A 238 -21.11 0.40 14.73
CA ILE A 238 -21.94 0.02 13.57
C ILE A 238 -21.27 0.55 12.28
N ARG A 239 -21.40 -0.20 11.19
CA ARG A 239 -21.11 0.28 9.83
C ARG A 239 -22.33 1.03 9.32
N TRP A 240 -22.33 2.35 9.41
CA TRP A 240 -23.52 3.18 9.14
C TRP A 240 -24.10 3.02 7.72
N GLU A 241 -23.28 2.64 6.74
CA GLU A 241 -23.74 2.38 5.37
C GLU A 241 -24.52 1.07 5.23
N THR A 242 -24.15 0.03 5.99
CA THR A 242 -24.72 -1.33 5.85
C THR A 242 -25.60 -1.77 7.03
N GLY A 243 -25.51 -1.07 8.17
CA GLY A 243 -26.16 -1.44 9.43
C GLY A 243 -25.51 -2.62 10.15
N LEU A 244 -24.40 -3.16 9.63
CA LEU A 244 -23.73 -4.31 10.25
C LEU A 244 -23.00 -3.92 11.53
N ASN A 245 -23.07 -4.79 12.54
CA ASN A 245 -22.17 -4.71 13.69
C ASN A 245 -20.72 -4.94 13.23
N ARG A 246 -19.76 -4.34 13.94
CA ARG A 246 -18.34 -4.46 13.60
C ARG A 246 -17.63 -5.63 14.27
N SER A 247 -18.21 -6.23 15.32
CA SER A 247 -17.52 -7.22 16.16
C SER A 247 -16.99 -8.41 15.35
N PHE A 248 -17.76 -8.88 14.37
CA PHE A 248 -17.36 -9.98 13.48
C PHE A 248 -16.03 -9.72 12.75
N GLN A 249 -15.73 -8.47 12.37
CA GLN A 249 -14.46 -8.13 11.74
C GLN A 249 -13.28 -8.34 12.68
N TYR A 250 -13.46 -7.99 13.96
CA TYR A 250 -12.46 -8.11 15.02
C TYR A 250 -12.23 -9.57 15.39
N GLU A 251 -13.30 -10.34 15.52
CA GLU A 251 -13.23 -11.73 15.94
C GLU A 251 -12.72 -12.66 14.82
N HIS A 252 -13.12 -12.42 13.56
CA HIS A 252 -12.99 -13.45 12.51
C HIS A 252 -12.48 -12.97 11.14
N GLN A 253 -12.30 -11.67 10.92
CA GLN A 253 -11.83 -11.16 9.62
C GLN A 253 -10.51 -10.41 9.75
N GLN A 254 -10.34 -9.29 9.03
CA GLN A 254 -9.09 -8.59 8.83
C GLN A 254 -8.33 -8.26 10.13
N SER A 255 -9.03 -8.00 11.23
CA SER A 255 -8.39 -7.67 12.50
C SER A 255 -7.88 -8.90 13.25
N ARG A 256 -8.40 -10.10 12.96
CA ARG A 256 -7.84 -11.39 13.39
C ARG A 256 -7.59 -11.48 14.90
N LEU A 257 -8.41 -10.86 15.75
CA LEU A 257 -8.19 -10.87 17.21
C LEU A 257 -8.66 -12.17 17.86
N GLY A 258 -9.55 -12.93 17.20
CA GLY A 258 -9.87 -14.31 17.56
C GLY A 258 -10.73 -14.50 18.81
N ALA A 259 -11.13 -13.43 19.50
CA ALA A 259 -11.92 -13.48 20.72
C ALA A 259 -12.73 -12.19 20.90
N THR A 260 -13.80 -12.23 21.71
CA THR A 260 -14.58 -11.04 22.07
C THR A 260 -13.82 -10.13 23.05
N ILE A 261 -14.27 -8.88 23.21
CA ILE A 261 -13.71 -7.93 24.19
C ILE A 261 -13.85 -8.39 25.65
N TRP A 262 -14.76 -9.33 25.94
CA TRP A 262 -14.98 -9.84 27.30
C TRP A 262 -14.11 -11.07 27.59
N GLU A 263 -13.84 -11.90 26.59
CA GLU A 263 -12.98 -13.09 26.74
C GLU A 263 -11.50 -12.71 26.80
N ALA A 264 -11.07 -11.76 25.97
CA ALA A 264 -9.66 -11.37 25.86
C ALA A 264 -9.46 -9.84 25.80
N PRO A 265 -9.90 -9.07 26.82
CA PRO A 265 -9.79 -7.60 26.82
C PRO A 265 -8.34 -7.10 26.63
N HIS A 266 -7.36 -7.86 27.11
CA HIS A 266 -5.93 -7.55 26.98
C HIS A 266 -5.46 -7.53 25.52
N ILE A 267 -5.99 -8.39 24.64
CA ILE A 267 -5.64 -8.43 23.22
C ILE A 267 -6.08 -7.15 22.51
N TYR A 268 -7.27 -6.66 22.82
CA TYR A 268 -7.79 -5.40 22.29
C TYR A 268 -7.00 -4.20 22.79
N TRP A 269 -6.61 -4.21 24.07
CA TRP A 269 -5.75 -3.17 24.63
C TRP A 269 -4.37 -3.15 23.96
N GLU A 270 -3.71 -4.30 23.85
CA GLU A 270 -2.37 -4.42 23.27
C GLU A 270 -2.33 -4.00 21.79
N ASN A 271 -3.37 -4.33 21.02
CA ASN A 271 -3.49 -3.97 19.61
C ASN A 271 -4.12 -2.59 19.36
N SER A 272 -4.36 -1.77 20.38
CA SER A 272 -4.89 -0.41 20.22
C SER A 272 -3.78 0.65 20.36
N PRO A 273 -3.27 1.23 19.25
CA PRO A 273 -2.26 2.29 19.29
C PRO A 273 -2.59 3.45 20.23
N LEU A 274 -3.88 3.77 20.42
CA LEU A 274 -4.33 4.85 21.28
C LEU A 274 -3.77 4.73 22.71
N PHE A 275 -3.73 3.52 23.27
CA PHE A 275 -3.25 3.30 24.65
C PHE A 275 -1.73 3.40 24.81
N PHE A 276 -0.99 3.56 23.71
CA PHE A 276 0.47 3.70 23.69
C PHE A 276 0.92 4.98 22.99
N THR A 277 0.02 5.96 22.83
CA THR A 277 0.32 7.21 22.10
C THR A 277 1.37 8.06 22.83
N ASP A 278 1.55 7.87 24.14
CA ASP A 278 2.64 8.47 24.92
C ASP A 278 4.04 8.11 24.40
N LYS A 279 4.18 6.92 23.79
CA LYS A 279 5.42 6.41 23.20
C LYS A 279 5.71 6.94 21.79
N VAL A 280 4.76 7.59 21.13
CA VAL A 280 4.94 8.09 19.75
C VAL A 280 5.85 9.31 19.77
N ASN A 281 6.99 9.29 19.08
CA ASN A 281 7.83 10.48 18.87
C ASN A 281 7.83 10.97 17.42
N THR A 282 7.40 10.12 16.48
CA THR A 282 7.30 10.44 15.06
C THR A 282 6.17 11.43 14.78
N PRO A 283 6.39 12.48 13.95
CA PRO A 283 5.34 13.33 13.40
C PRO A 283 4.28 12.52 12.63
N ILE A 284 2.99 12.75 12.91
CA ILE A 284 1.88 12.00 12.30
C ILE A 284 0.95 12.91 11.49
N LEU A 285 0.75 12.61 10.21
CA LEU A 285 -0.34 13.13 9.39
C LEU A 285 -1.49 12.12 9.42
N ILE A 286 -2.69 12.57 9.80
CA ILE A 286 -3.89 11.74 9.83
C ILE A 286 -4.83 12.23 8.75
N MET A 287 -5.36 11.35 7.91
CA MET A 287 -6.53 11.65 7.08
C MET A 287 -7.70 10.85 7.58
N ALA A 288 -8.80 11.50 7.96
CA ALA A 288 -10.04 10.82 8.29
C ALA A 288 -11.21 11.65 7.75
N ASN A 289 -12.30 11.02 7.33
CA ASN A 289 -13.45 11.74 6.82
C ASN A 289 -14.70 11.50 7.68
N ASP A 290 -15.57 12.50 7.71
CA ASP A 290 -16.72 12.57 8.62
C ASP A 290 -17.91 11.72 8.17
N ARG A 291 -17.90 11.21 6.93
CA ARG A 291 -18.86 10.23 6.41
C ARG A 291 -18.26 8.85 6.17
N ASP A 292 -17.16 8.53 6.85
CA ASP A 292 -16.55 7.21 6.76
C ASP A 292 -17.49 6.11 7.31
N GLY A 293 -18.07 5.31 6.41
CA GLY A 293 -18.89 4.15 6.76
C GLY A 293 -18.10 2.91 7.19
N HIS A 294 -16.78 2.90 6.94
CA HIS A 294 -15.89 1.77 7.20
C HIS A 294 -15.15 1.86 8.52
N VAL A 295 -14.67 3.03 8.92
CA VAL A 295 -13.97 3.31 10.18
C VAL A 295 -14.68 4.48 10.85
N PRO A 296 -15.04 4.41 12.15
CA PRO A 296 -15.74 5.52 12.77
C PRO A 296 -14.85 6.76 12.76
N TRP A 297 -15.38 7.89 12.27
CA TRP A 297 -14.72 9.20 12.25
C TRP A 297 -14.00 9.55 13.57
N TYR A 298 -14.60 9.16 14.70
CA TYR A 298 -14.03 9.36 16.03
C TYR A 298 -12.68 8.66 16.27
N GLN A 299 -12.32 7.61 15.53
CA GLN A 299 -10.99 7.00 15.65
C GLN A 299 -9.88 7.98 15.23
N GLY A 300 -10.09 8.72 14.14
CA GLY A 300 -9.16 9.76 13.69
C GLY A 300 -9.10 10.94 14.69
N ILE A 301 -10.26 11.32 15.26
CA ILE A 301 -10.32 12.36 16.29
C ILE A 301 -9.59 11.91 17.57
N GLU A 302 -9.88 10.71 18.08
CA GLU A 302 -9.24 10.15 19.28
C GLU A 302 -7.72 10.15 19.12
N TYR A 303 -7.22 9.72 17.95
CA TYR A 303 -5.78 9.71 17.70
C TYR A 303 -5.18 11.12 17.66
N PHE A 304 -5.78 12.02 16.90
CA PHE A 304 -5.32 13.40 16.78
C PHE A 304 -5.31 14.11 18.13
N ILE A 305 -6.42 14.02 18.89
CA ILE A 305 -6.53 14.67 20.21
C ILE A 305 -5.54 14.07 21.20
N ALA A 306 -5.32 12.75 21.21
CA ALA A 306 -4.33 12.12 22.08
C ALA A 306 -2.91 12.63 21.78
N LEU A 307 -2.49 12.63 20.51
CA LEU A 307 -1.18 13.14 20.09
C LEU A 307 -1.00 14.61 20.48
N ARG A 308 -1.99 15.46 20.18
CA ARG A 308 -1.96 16.89 20.53
C ARG A 308 -1.92 17.12 22.04
N ARG A 309 -2.68 16.34 22.82
CA ARG A 309 -2.69 16.43 24.29
C ARG A 309 -1.33 16.08 24.90
N LEU A 310 -0.60 15.18 24.25
CA LEU A 310 0.75 14.77 24.64
C LEU A 310 1.86 15.66 24.04
N GLY A 311 1.49 16.76 23.36
CA GLY A 311 2.44 17.69 22.77
C GLY A 311 3.19 17.14 21.55
N LYS A 312 2.70 16.06 20.93
CA LYS A 312 3.33 15.44 19.76
C LYS A 312 2.95 16.16 18.46
N PRO A 313 3.85 16.26 17.46
CA PRO A 313 3.52 16.86 16.16
C PRO A 313 2.48 16.01 15.43
N ALA A 314 1.31 16.59 15.20
CA ALA A 314 0.21 15.90 14.53
C ALA A 314 -0.67 16.86 13.75
N TRP A 315 -1.18 16.38 12.61
CA TRP A 315 -2.12 17.07 11.73
C TRP A 315 -3.30 16.17 11.39
N LEU A 316 -4.49 16.73 11.24
CA LEU A 316 -5.69 16.03 10.81
C LEU A 316 -6.24 16.68 9.54
N LEU A 317 -6.26 15.92 8.46
CA LEU A 317 -6.96 16.24 7.22
C LEU A 317 -8.35 15.63 7.28
N ASN A 318 -9.34 16.45 6.94
CA ASN A 318 -10.72 16.04 6.82
C ASN A 318 -11.33 16.60 5.55
N TYR A 319 -11.80 15.71 4.67
CA TYR A 319 -12.55 16.10 3.49
C TYR A 319 -14.04 15.94 3.80
N THR A 320 -14.68 17.07 4.14
CA THR A 320 -16.06 17.09 4.63
C THR A 320 -17.02 16.47 3.61
N GLY A 321 -17.81 15.52 4.07
CA GLY A 321 -18.76 14.76 3.26
C GLY A 321 -18.16 13.61 2.46
N GLU A 322 -16.84 13.40 2.47
CA GLU A 322 -16.22 12.25 1.82
C GLU A 322 -16.38 10.98 2.68
N PRO A 323 -16.45 9.79 2.06
CA PRO A 323 -16.52 8.52 2.77
C PRO A 323 -15.13 8.09 3.23
N HIS A 324 -14.86 6.78 3.31
CA HIS A 324 -13.61 6.20 3.79
C HIS A 324 -12.32 6.73 3.12
N TRP A 325 -12.42 7.38 1.97
CA TRP A 325 -11.34 8.05 1.24
C TRP A 325 -11.93 9.20 0.40
N PRO A 326 -11.12 10.18 -0.03
CA PRO A 326 -11.55 11.17 -1.01
C PRO A 326 -11.97 10.52 -2.34
N LEU A 327 -13.19 10.81 -2.80
CA LEU A 327 -13.69 10.39 -4.10
C LEU A 327 -13.61 11.51 -5.13
N LYS A 328 -13.90 12.75 -4.73
CA LYS A 328 -13.85 13.90 -5.64
C LYS A 328 -12.41 14.11 -6.10
N HIS A 329 -12.21 14.25 -7.41
CA HIS A 329 -10.89 14.45 -7.99
C HIS A 329 -10.11 15.62 -7.35
N PRO A 330 -10.69 16.81 -7.10
CA PRO A 330 -10.00 17.88 -6.38
C PRO A 330 -9.49 17.47 -4.99
N ASN A 331 -10.28 16.70 -4.23
CA ASN A 331 -9.89 16.24 -2.90
C ASN A 331 -8.77 15.19 -2.96
N LYS A 332 -8.77 14.32 -3.98
CA LYS A 332 -7.67 13.38 -4.23
C LYS A 332 -6.37 14.13 -4.53
N VAL A 333 -6.43 15.15 -5.38
CA VAL A 333 -5.26 15.99 -5.71
C VAL A 333 -4.75 16.73 -4.49
N ASP A 334 -5.63 17.36 -3.71
CA ASP A 334 -5.23 18.06 -2.48
C ASP A 334 -4.62 17.11 -1.45
N PHE A 335 -5.20 15.92 -1.24
CA PHE A 335 -4.66 14.90 -0.33
C PHE A 335 -3.24 14.49 -0.72
N GLN A 336 -3.02 14.14 -1.99
CA GLN A 336 -1.71 13.74 -2.49
C GLN A 336 -0.69 14.87 -2.40
N LYS A 337 -1.11 16.12 -2.65
CA LYS A 337 -0.25 17.30 -2.50
C LYS A 337 0.15 17.55 -1.04
N ARG A 338 -0.78 17.47 -0.09
CA ARG A 338 -0.45 17.64 1.34
C ARG A 338 0.44 16.52 1.84
N MET A 339 0.15 15.28 1.45
CA MET A 339 0.97 14.13 1.79
C MET A 339 2.40 14.26 1.21
N SER A 340 2.54 14.69 -0.05
CA SER A 340 3.87 14.89 -0.63
C SER A 340 4.64 16.01 0.05
N GLN A 341 4.00 17.14 0.38
CA GLN A 341 4.62 18.23 1.13
C GLN A 341 5.04 17.80 2.55
N PHE A 342 4.21 17.00 3.22
CA PHE A 342 4.51 16.44 4.54
C PHE A 342 5.76 15.55 4.50
N PHE A 343 5.83 14.60 3.56
CA PHE A 343 7.02 13.77 3.40
C PHE A 343 8.23 14.55 2.89
N ALA A 344 8.05 15.54 2.00
CA ALA A 344 9.15 16.37 1.51
C ALA A 344 9.80 17.19 2.64
N HIS A 345 8.98 17.73 3.55
CA HIS A 345 9.48 18.43 4.73
C HIS A 345 10.35 17.52 5.61
N TYR A 346 9.84 16.34 5.96
CA TYR A 346 10.51 15.46 6.93
C TYR A 346 11.60 14.57 6.34
N LEU A 347 11.51 14.20 5.07
CA LEU A 347 12.43 13.25 4.43
C LEU A 347 13.43 13.92 3.49
N LYS A 348 13.19 15.17 3.07
CA LYS A 348 14.09 15.92 2.18
C LYS A 348 14.49 17.29 2.73
N GLY A 349 13.99 17.67 3.91
CA GLY A 349 14.31 18.95 4.55
C GLY A 349 13.71 20.16 3.82
N GLU A 350 12.67 19.97 3.01
CA GLU A 350 11.96 21.09 2.38
C GLU A 350 11.28 21.97 3.45
N PRO A 351 11.04 23.26 3.20
CA PRO A 351 10.36 24.13 4.17
C PRO A 351 8.99 23.59 4.58
N MET A 352 8.65 23.71 5.86
CA MET A 352 7.32 23.33 6.35
C MET A 352 6.24 24.13 5.61
N PRO A 353 5.25 23.47 4.96
CA PRO A 353 4.21 24.17 4.23
C PRO A 353 3.31 24.96 5.20
N GLN A 354 2.73 26.06 4.71
CA GLN A 354 1.94 26.97 5.54
C GLN A 354 0.78 26.27 6.26
N TRP A 355 0.03 25.39 5.58
CA TRP A 355 -1.05 24.62 6.19
C TRP A 355 -0.59 23.74 7.37
N MET A 356 0.66 23.27 7.40
CA MET A 356 1.20 22.53 8.55
C MET A 356 1.54 23.46 9.70
N LYS A 357 2.11 24.63 9.40
CA LYS A 357 2.57 25.60 10.40
C LYS A 357 1.40 26.29 11.11
N GLU A 358 0.40 26.72 10.35
CA GLU A 358 -0.67 27.60 10.82
C GLU A 358 -2.02 26.88 10.95
N GLY A 359 -2.18 25.74 10.26
CA GLY A 359 -3.49 25.14 10.05
C GLY A 359 -4.33 25.94 9.05
N VAL A 360 -5.49 25.39 8.68
CA VAL A 360 -6.52 26.11 7.90
C VAL A 360 -7.75 26.23 8.81
N PRO A 361 -8.13 27.45 9.25
CA PRO A 361 -9.33 27.62 10.05
C PRO A 361 -10.56 27.06 9.34
N ALA A 362 -11.50 26.46 10.10
CA ALA A 362 -12.70 25.86 9.53
C ALA A 362 -13.55 26.87 8.73
N THR A 363 -13.52 28.15 9.13
CA THR A 363 -14.21 29.26 8.44
C THR A 363 -13.56 29.65 7.11
N GLU A 364 -12.29 29.32 6.92
CA GLU A 364 -11.50 29.66 5.72
C GLU A 364 -11.41 28.48 4.73
N LYS A 365 -11.88 27.29 5.12
CA LYS A 365 -11.71 26.05 4.35
C LYS A 365 -12.31 26.09 2.95
N ASP A 366 -13.40 26.84 2.77
CA ASP A 366 -14.07 27.02 1.48
C ASP A 366 -13.39 28.10 0.60
N PHE A 367 -12.48 28.90 1.18
CA PHE A 367 -11.87 30.07 0.54
C PHE A 367 -10.36 29.93 0.32
N SER A 368 -9.67 29.12 1.13
CA SER A 368 -8.22 28.93 1.08
C SER A 368 -7.81 27.49 1.39
N LEU A 369 -6.82 26.99 0.64
CA LEU A 369 -6.20 25.69 0.88
C LEU A 369 -4.94 25.79 1.77
N GLY A 370 -4.49 27.01 2.10
CA GLY A 370 -3.33 27.26 2.95
C GLY A 370 -1.97 26.97 2.29
N TYR A 371 -1.87 27.18 0.97
CA TYR A 371 -0.61 27.13 0.20
C TYR A 371 -0.69 27.95 -1.09
#